data_AF-A0A959EYD5-F1
#
_entry.id   AF-A0A959EYD5-F1
#
_cell.length_a   1.000
_cell.length_b   1.000
_cell.length_c   1.000
_cell.angle_alpha   90.00
_cell.angle_beta   90.00
_cell.angle_gamma   90.00
#
_symmetry.space_group_name_H-M   'P 1'
#
loop_
_entity.id
_entity.type
_entity.pdbx_description
1 polymer ?
#
loop_
_entity_poly.entity_id
_entity_poly.type
_entity_poly.pdbx_seq_one_letter_code
_entity_poly.pdbx_strand_id
1 'polypeptide(L)' 'LDHEKNHASDSEHAEKPDSKIDHFNRILYLRGELDETQRLRLLEIANKCPVHRTLHNPVEIHTNLGEE' A
#
# COMPACT_ATOMS: atom_id res chain seq x y z
N LEU A 1 -4.00 -8.81 -3.22
CA LEU A 1 -2.78 -8.00 -3.00
C LEU A 1 -2.02 -8.09 -4.29
N ASP A 2 -1.93 -6.98 -5.00
CA ASP A 2 -1.17 -6.92 -6.24
C ASP A 2 0.20 -6.32 -5.92
N HIS A 3 1.27 -6.96 -6.39
CA HIS A 3 2.64 -6.57 -6.12
C HIS A 3 3.36 -6.38 -7.45
N GLU A 4 3.68 -5.13 -7.74
CA GLU A 4 4.28 -4.73 -9.01
C GLU A 4 5.63 -4.07 -8.74
N LYS A 5 6.66 -4.53 -9.46
CA LYS A 5 7.98 -3.87 -9.46
C LYS A 5 7.99 -2.86 -10.61
N ASN A 6 7.75 -1.59 -10.30
CA ASN A 6 7.72 -0.55 -11.31
C ASN A 6 9.15 -0.05 -11.62
N HIS A 7 9.70 -0.52 -12.73
CA HIS A 7 11.04 -0.15 -13.23
C HIS A 7 11.10 1.23 -13.92
N ALA A 8 9.97 1.89 -14.19
CA ALA A 8 9.95 3.08 -15.03
C ALA A 8 10.52 4.34 -14.33
N SER A 9 10.52 4.37 -12.99
CA SER A 9 11.12 5.46 -12.20
C SER A 9 12.60 5.20 -11.81
N ASP A 10 13.19 4.08 -12.24
CA ASP A 10 14.57 3.69 -11.90
C ASP A 10 15.64 4.46 -12.70
N SER A 11 15.28 5.14 -13.79
CA SER A 11 16.26 5.67 -14.76
C SER A 11 16.91 7.01 -14.38
N GLU A 12 16.42 7.72 -13.36
CA GLU A 12 17.04 8.99 -12.93
C GLU A 12 17.93 8.87 -11.67
N HIS A 13 17.99 7.69 -11.03
CA HIS A 13 18.72 7.49 -9.76
C HIS A 13 19.48 6.15 -9.69
N ALA A 14 20.09 5.73 -10.80
CA ALA A 14 20.72 4.42 -10.98
C ALA A 14 21.92 4.09 -10.04
N GLU A 15 22.40 5.02 -9.21
CA GLU A 15 23.60 4.82 -8.38
C GLU A 15 23.38 4.86 -6.85
N LYS A 16 22.13 4.82 -6.36
CA LYS A 16 21.87 4.72 -4.90
C LYS A 16 21.29 3.35 -4.52
N PRO A 17 21.84 2.66 -3.50
CA PRO A 17 21.29 1.40 -3.00
C PRO A 17 19.86 1.51 -2.42
N ASP A 18 19.34 2.74 -2.27
CA ASP A 18 17.95 3.07 -1.92
C ASP A 18 16.96 3.01 -3.10
N SER A 19 17.40 2.65 -4.31
CA SER A 19 16.57 2.74 -5.53
C SER A 19 15.43 1.72 -5.61
N LYS A 20 15.35 0.73 -4.72
CA LYS A 20 14.32 -0.31 -4.77
C LYS A 20 13.25 -0.06 -3.73
N ILE A 21 12.32 0.84 -4.05
CA ILE A 21 11.09 1.01 -3.29
C ILE A 21 10.09 -0.03 -3.80
N ASP A 22 9.65 -0.94 -2.92
CA ASP A 22 8.60 -1.90 -3.29
C ASP A 22 7.23 -1.21 -3.15
N HIS A 23 6.41 -1.25 -4.21
CA HIS A 23 5.06 -0.69 -4.22
C HIS A 23 4.01 -1.79 -4.08
N PHE A 24 3.14 -1.69 -3.07
CA PHE A 24 2.04 -2.62 -2.88
C PHE A 24 0.70 -1.90 -3.03
N ASN A 25 -0.11 -2.39 -3.97
CA ASN A 25 -1.47 -1.95 -4.15
C ASN A 25 -2.42 -2.97 -3.51
N ARG A 26 -3.25 -2.50 -2.59
CA ARG A 26 -4.32 -3.33 -2.01
C ARG A 26 -5.67 -2.64 -2.11
N ILE A 27 -6.68 -3.47 -2.30
CA ILE A 27 -8.07 -3.07 -2.35
C ILE A 27 -8.74 -3.63 -1.10
N LEU A 28 -9.40 -2.75 -0.34
CA LEU A 28 -10.15 -3.11 0.86
C LEU A 28 -11.65 -3.14 0.53
N TYR A 29 -12.22 -4.33 0.55
CA TYR A 29 -13.66 -4.54 0.39
C TYR A 29 -14.32 -4.56 1.77
N LEU A 30 -15.26 -3.64 1.98
CA LEU A 30 -16.00 -3.51 3.23
C LEU A 30 -17.45 -3.93 3.01
N ARG A 31 -17.89 -4.98 3.70
CA ARG A 31 -19.24 -5.55 3.59
C ARG A 31 -20.10 -5.20 4.81
N GLY A 32 -21.39 -4.95 4.58
CA GLY A 32 -22.39 -4.62 5.60
C GLY A 32 -22.78 -3.14 5.62
N GLU A 33 -23.76 -2.81 6.45
CA GLU A 33 -24.25 -1.45 6.70
C GLU A 33 -23.20 -0.66 7.50
N LEU A 34 -22.23 -0.08 6.79
CA LEU A 34 -21.18 0.74 7.37
C LEU A 34 -21.36 2.18 6.94
N ASP A 35 -21.46 3.08 7.92
CA ASP A 35 -21.44 4.51 7.65
C ASP A 35 -20.04 4.98 7.20
N GLU A 36 -19.98 6.18 6.63
CA GLU A 36 -18.73 6.75 6.11
C GLU A 36 -17.64 6.87 7.20
N THR A 37 -18.02 7.18 8.44
CA THR A 37 -17.09 7.32 9.56
C THR A 37 -16.46 5.96 9.90
N GLN A 38 -17.26 4.90 9.90
CA GLN A 38 -16.80 3.53 10.13
C GLN A 38 -15.87 3.07 9.00
N ARG A 39 -16.22 3.36 7.74
CA ARG A 39 -15.39 3.00 6.57
C ARG A 39 -14.03 3.70 6.62
N LEU A 40 -14.01 5.01 6.93
CA LEU A 40 -12.77 5.77 7.11
C LEU A 40 -11.92 5.22 8.26
N ARG A 41 -12.54 4.87 9.38
CA ARG A 41 -11.82 4.29 10.52
C ARG A 41 -11.21 2.94 10.19
N LEU A 42 -11.90 2.09 9.43
CA LEU A 42 -11.37 0.81 8.97
C LEU A 42 -10.20 0.99 7.99
N LEU A 43 -10.27 1.99 7.11
CA LEU A 43 -9.16 2.36 6.23
C LEU A 43 -7.92 2.80 7.03
N GLU A 44 -8.09 3.64 8.06
CA GLU A 44 -6.99 4.03 8.95
C GLU A 44 -6.36 2.82 9.66
N ILE A 45 -7.17 1.90 10.16
CA ILE A 45 -6.70 0.68 10.83
C ILE A 45 -5.89 -0.17 9.85
N ALA A 46 -6.40 -0.35 8.62
CA ALA A 46 -5.69 -1.07 7.58
C ALA A 46 -4.31 -0.42 7.31
N ASN A 47 -4.21 0.91 7.27
CA ASN A 47 -2.96 1.64 7.02
C ASN A 47 -1.94 1.53 8.16
N LYS A 48 -2.36 1.14 9.36
CA LYS A 48 -1.45 0.89 10.50
C LYS A 48 -0.89 -0.54 10.53
N CYS A 49 -1.09 -1.33 9.48
CA CYS A 49 -0.69 -2.74 9.46
C CYS A 49 0.83 -2.90 9.66
N PRO A 50 1.29 -3.59 10.73
CA PRO A 50 2.70 -3.62 11.13
C PRO A 50 3.63 -4.37 10.15
N VAL A 51 3.08 -5.02 9.12
CA VAL A 51 3.85 -5.71 8.07
C VAL A 51 4.84 -4.81 7.34
N HIS A 52 4.57 -3.51 7.22
CA HIS A 52 5.54 -2.55 6.67
C HIS A 52 6.87 -2.50 7.46
N ARG A 53 6.88 -2.88 8.75
CA ARG A 53 8.09 -2.91 9.59
C ARG A 53 8.94 -4.17 9.40
N THR A 54 8.37 -5.21 8.81
CA THR A 54 9.05 -6.50 8.60
C THR A 54 9.70 -6.60 7.22
N LEU A 55 9.56 -5.58 6.38
CA LEU A 55 10.12 -5.55 5.03
C LEU A 55 11.51 -4.89 5.07
N HIS A 56 12.49 -5.51 4.40
CA HIS A 56 13.91 -5.12 4.47
C HIS A 56 14.24 -3.84 3.68
N ASN A 57 13.35 -3.40 2.79
CA ASN A 57 13.52 -2.23 1.92
C ASN A 57 12.49 -1.15 2.28
N PRO A 58 12.70 0.11 1.88
CA PRO A 58 11.62 1.09 1.85
C PRO A 58 10.44 0.55 1.03
N VAL A 59 9.26 0.51 1.65
CA VAL A 59 8.04 -0.02 1.03
C VAL A 59 6.95 1.03 1.10
N GLU A 60 6.29 1.25 -0.03
CA GLU A 60 5.12 2.10 -0.14
C GLU A 60 3.86 1.25 -0.34
N ILE A 61 2.87 1.40 0.55
CA ILE A 61 1.62 0.63 0.50
C ILE A 61 0.46 1.58 0.24
N HIS A 62 -0.20 1.42 -0.90
CA HIS A 62 -1.39 2.18 -1.27
C HIS A 62 -2.64 1.34 -1.05
N THR A 63 -3.63 1.94 -0.37
CA THR A 63 -4.88 1.27 0.00
C THR A 63 -6.04 2.02 -0.59
N ASN A 64 -6.78 1.34 -1.47
CA ASN A 64 -8.00 1.86 -2.06
C ASN A 64 -9.21 1.11 -1.49
N LEU A 65 -10.32 1.81 -1.29
CA LEU A 65 -11.60 1.16 -1.01
C LEU A 65 -12.15 0.59 -2.32
N GLY A 66 -12.47 -0.70 -2.30
CA GLY A 66 -13.15 -1.35 -3.40
C GLY A 66 -14.66 -1.26 -3.22
N GLU A 67 -15.36 -1.08 -4.33
CA GLU A 67 -16.79 -1.36 -4.43
C GLU A 67 -16.92 -2.78 -5.01
N GLU A 68 -17.74 -3.63 -4.39
CA GLU A 68 -18.04 -4.98 -4.87
C GLU A 68 -19.25 -4.96 -5.80
#